data_AF-A0A533YZV9-F1
#
_entry.id   AF-A0A533YZV9-F1
#
_cell.length_a   1.000
_cell.length_b   1.000
_cell.length_c   1.000
_cell.angle_alpha   90.00
_cell.angle_beta   90.00
_cell.angle_gamma   90.00
#
_symmetry.space_group_name_H-M   'P 1'
#
loop_
_entity.id
_entity.type
_entity.pdbx_description
1 polymer ?
#
loop_
_entity_poly.entity_id
_entity_poly.type
_entity_poly.pdbx_seq_one_letter_code
_entity_poly.pdbx_strand_id
1 'polypeptide(L)'
;MVTFHLVLLAWVFFRAADVGVALAVIGKICAAPATEPFVRPAMRLTCLMGLLLLYEWAQRRQPHAMQVQWWWPTARWAFYYGLVGAILLACQLNYTPFIYFQF
;
A
#
# COMPACT_ATOMS: atom_id res chain seq x y z
N MET A 1 -14.02 6.69 19.69
CA MET A 1 -14.41 6.03 18.42
C MET A 1 -15.32 6.91 17.57
N VAL A 2 -16.46 7.41 18.07
CA VAL A 2 -17.35 8.32 17.30
C VAL A 2 -16.66 9.62 16.90
N THR A 3 -15.95 10.26 17.84
CA THR A 3 -15.21 11.51 17.60
C THR A 3 -14.16 11.38 16.49
N PHE A 4 -13.44 10.25 16.44
CA PHE A 4 -12.47 9.97 15.39
C PHE A 4 -13.11 9.93 13.99
N HIS A 5 -14.25 9.24 13.85
CA HIS A 5 -14.96 9.17 12.57
C HIS A 5 -15.52 10.53 12.16
N LEU A 6 -16.00 11.32 13.13
CA LEU A 6 -16.52 12.66 12.88
C LEU A 6 -15.42 13.62 12.40
N VAL A 7 -14.22 13.53 12.98
CA VAL A 7 -13.04 14.29 12.53
C VAL A 7 -12.60 13.88 11.12
N LEU A 8 -12.60 12.58 10.80
CA LEU A 8 -12.29 12.11 9.46
C LEU A 8 -13.28 12.60 8.39
N LEU A 9 -14.58 12.58 8.72
CA LEU A 9 -15.62 13.10 7.83
C LEU A 9 -15.50 14.62 7.66
N ALA A 10 -15.20 15.36 8.73
CA ALA A 10 -14.95 16.79 8.66
C ALA A 10 -13.74 17.13 7.77
N TRP A 11 -12.69 16.31 7.80
CA TRP A 11 -11.50 16.50 6.96
C TRP A 11 -11.83 16.51 5.46
N VAL A 12 -12.83 15.72 5.02
CA VAL A 12 -13.23 15.67 3.61
C VAL A 12 -13.64 17.06 3.11
N PHE A 13 -14.36 17.84 3.92
CA PHE A 13 -14.76 19.20 3.57
C PHE A 13 -13.58 20.17 3.51
N PHE A 14 -12.57 20.00 4.37
CA PHE A 14 -11.37 20.85 4.35
C PHE A 14 -10.42 20.55 3.18
N ARG A 15 -10.51 19.36 2.59
CA ARG A 15 -9.63 18.92 1.49
C ARG A 15 -10.27 19.01 0.10
N ALA A 16 -11.59 19.02 0.01
CA ALA A 16 -12.29 19.11 -1.27
C ALA A 16 -12.19 20.53 -1.86
N ALA A 17 -12.24 20.62 -3.20
CA ALA A 17 -12.20 21.91 -3.90
C ALA A 17 -13.47 22.76 -3.67
N ASP A 18 -14.62 22.09 -3.46
CA ASP A 18 -15.90 22.70 -3.19
C ASP A 18 -16.83 21.72 -2.45
N VAL A 19 -17.95 22.25 -1.96
CA VAL A 19 -18.95 21.48 -1.19
C VAL A 19 -19.60 20.38 -2.03
N GLY A 20 -19.77 20.60 -3.33
CA GLY A 20 -20.33 19.61 -4.25
C GLY A 20 -19.42 18.39 -4.37
N VAL A 21 -18.10 18.60 -4.51
CA VAL A 21 -17.10 17.52 -4.52
C VAL A 21 -17.07 16.78 -3.18
N ALA A 22 -17.13 17.50 -2.05
CA ALA A 22 -17.17 16.86 -0.73
C ALA A 22 -18.38 15.94 -0.56
N LEU A 23 -19.58 16.42 -0.92
CA LEU A 23 -20.82 15.63 -0.86
C LEU A 23 -20.81 14.47 -1.86
N ALA A 24 -20.23 14.63 -3.04
CA ALA A 24 -20.07 13.55 -4.01
C ALA A 24 -19.15 12.43 -3.49
N VAL A 25 -18.07 12.79 -2.78
CA VAL A 25 -17.16 11.80 -2.14
C VAL A 25 -17.88 11.06 -1.02
N ILE A 26 -18.57 11.77 -0.13
CA ILE A 26 -19.35 11.15 0.96
C ILE A 26 -20.45 10.25 0.39
N GLY A 27 -21.15 10.73 -0.64
CA GLY A 27 -22.16 9.96 -1.37
C GLY A 27 -21.59 8.68 -1.97
N LYS A 28 -20.40 8.71 -2.58
CA LYS A 28 -19.72 7.51 -3.09
C LYS A 28 -19.33 6.53 -1.98
N ILE A 29 -18.91 7.02 -0.81
CA ILE A 29 -18.58 6.17 0.35
C ILE A 29 -19.83 5.48 0.88
N CYS A 30 -20.95 6.19 0.99
CA CYS A 30 -22.23 5.64 1.46
C CYS A 30 -22.91 4.75 0.41
N ALA A 31 -22.77 5.09 -0.86
CA ALA A 31 -23.41 4.37 -1.97
C ALA A 31 -22.60 3.19 -2.48
N ALA A 32 -21.31 3.06 -2.13
CA ALA A 32 -20.45 1.96 -2.55
C ALA A 32 -21.11 0.62 -2.20
N PRO A 33 -21.69 -0.09 -3.18
CA PRO A 33 -22.08 -1.46 -2.99
C PRO A 33 -20.78 -2.24 -2.84
N ALA A 34 -20.76 -3.25 -1.97
CA ALA A 34 -19.69 -4.26 -1.96
C ALA A 34 -19.54 -5.01 -3.31
N THR A 35 -20.34 -4.66 -4.32
CA THR A 35 -20.54 -5.35 -5.60
C THR A 35 -20.26 -4.50 -6.84
N GLU A 36 -19.70 -3.28 -6.73
CA GLU A 36 -19.19 -2.54 -7.92
C GLU A 36 -17.88 -3.19 -8.43
N PRO A 37 -17.58 -3.21 -9.74
CA PRO A 37 -16.47 -3.94 -10.36
C PRO A 37 -15.10 -3.29 -10.09
N PHE A 38 -14.93 -2.65 -8.93
CA PHE A 38 -13.64 -2.40 -8.30
C PHE A 38 -12.95 -3.68 -7.82
N VAL A 39 -13.67 -4.81 -7.85
CA VAL A 39 -13.25 -6.12 -7.33
C VAL A 39 -11.96 -6.66 -7.98
N ARG A 40 -11.62 -6.31 -9.22
CA ARG A 40 -10.40 -6.87 -9.86
C ARG A 40 -9.08 -6.28 -9.33
N PRO A 41 -8.87 -4.95 -9.32
CA PRO A 41 -7.69 -4.37 -8.66
C PRO A 41 -7.77 -4.50 -7.13
N ALA A 42 -8.95 -4.37 -6.53
CA ALA A 42 -9.12 -4.49 -5.09
C ALA A 42 -8.83 -5.91 -4.59
N MET A 43 -9.32 -6.97 -5.23
CA MET A 43 -9.06 -8.35 -4.78
C MET A 43 -7.59 -8.73 -4.93
N ARG A 44 -6.89 -8.25 -5.96
CA ARG A 44 -5.43 -8.41 -6.07
C ARG A 44 -4.72 -7.69 -4.93
N LEU A 45 -5.08 -6.45 -4.64
CA LEU A 45 -4.50 -5.68 -3.54
C LEU A 45 -4.82 -6.28 -2.17
N THR A 46 -6.05 -6.72 -1.92
CA THR A 46 -6.47 -7.38 -0.69
C THR A 46 -5.77 -8.73 -0.53
N CYS A 47 -5.60 -9.50 -1.59
CA CYS A 47 -4.84 -10.75 -1.57
C CYS A 47 -3.35 -10.49 -1.29
N LEU A 48 -2.75 -9.49 -1.94
CA LEU A 48 -1.37 -9.08 -1.68
C LEU A 48 -1.18 -8.58 -0.24
N MET A 49 -2.11 -7.77 0.28
CA MET A 49 -2.12 -7.32 1.67
C MET A 49 -2.26 -8.49 2.64
N GLY A 50 -3.17 -9.44 2.37
CA GLY A 50 -3.33 -10.65 3.17
C GLY A 50 -2.06 -11.49 3.18
N LEU A 51 -1.41 -11.68 2.03
CA LEU A 51 -0.14 -12.39 1.92
C LEU A 51 0.97 -11.67 2.70
N LEU A 52 1.04 -10.34 2.61
CA LEU A 52 1.98 -9.52 3.37
C LEU A 52 1.79 -9.68 4.88
N LEU A 53 0.54 -9.63 5.36
CA LEU A 53 0.21 -9.83 6.77
C LEU A 53 0.54 -11.26 7.26
N LEU A 54 0.28 -12.27 6.43
CA LEU A 54 0.66 -13.66 6.74
C LEU A 54 2.17 -13.83 6.80
N TYR A 55 2.90 -13.21 5.88
CA TYR A 55 4.36 -13.21 5.86
C TYR A 55 4.94 -12.49 7.08
N GLU A 56 4.42 -11.31 7.41
CA GLU A 56 4.81 -10.54 8.59
C GLU A 56 4.51 -11.30 9.88
N TRP A 57 3.36 -11.99 9.95
CA TRP A 57 3.02 -12.83 11.10
C TRP A 57 3.97 -14.03 11.22
N ALA A 58 4.26 -14.73 10.11
CA ALA A 58 5.22 -15.83 10.10
C ALA A 58 6.62 -15.37 10.53
N GLN A 59 6.96 -14.12 10.23
CA GLN A 59 8.26 -13.53 10.53
C GLN A 59 8.29 -12.69 11.83
N ARG A 60 7.18 -12.65 12.57
CA ARG A 60 6.98 -11.83 13.79
C ARG A 60 8.03 -12.04 14.90
N ARG A 61 8.74 -13.17 14.87
CA ARG A 61 9.79 -13.52 15.85
C ARG A 61 11.22 -13.27 15.35
N GLN A 62 11.39 -12.88 14.08
CA GLN A 62 12.69 -12.57 13.52
C GLN A 62 12.89 -11.05 13.52
N PRO A 63 14.01 -10.53 14.01
CA PRO A 63 14.25 -9.09 14.04
C PRO A 63 14.43 -8.48 12.64
N HIS A 64 14.69 -9.29 11.60
CA HIS A 64 14.82 -8.82 10.21
C HIS A 64 14.18 -9.79 9.21
N ALA A 65 13.48 -9.24 8.22
CA ALA A 65 12.83 -10.02 7.16
C ALA A 65 13.81 -10.87 6.29
N MET A 66 15.10 -10.51 6.35
CA MET A 66 16.18 -11.16 5.60
C MET A 66 17.06 -12.08 6.45
N GLN A 67 16.72 -12.33 7.71
CA GLN A 67 17.52 -13.19 8.59
C GLN A 67 17.23 -14.67 8.32
N VAL A 68 17.61 -15.15 7.13
CA VAL A 68 17.54 -16.57 6.75
C VAL A 68 18.81 -17.25 7.25
N GLN A 69 18.89 -17.48 8.57
CA GLN A 69 20.03 -18.17 9.20
C GLN A 69 20.16 -19.65 8.79
N TRP A 70 19.12 -20.24 8.20
CA TRP A 70 19.06 -21.66 7.80
C TRP A 70 19.62 -21.96 6.41
N TRP A 71 20.06 -20.97 5.63
CA TRP A 71 20.60 -21.18 4.28
C TRP A 71 22.12 -21.23 4.25
N TRP A 72 22.66 -22.03 3.32
CA TRP A 72 24.09 -22.04 3.03
C TRP A 72 24.58 -20.64 2.64
N PRO A 73 25.81 -20.25 3.07
CA PRO A 73 26.31 -18.88 2.89
C PRO A 73 26.25 -18.41 1.44
N THR A 74 26.56 -19.29 0.49
CA THR A 74 26.54 -19.01 -0.96
C THR A 74 25.13 -18.77 -1.51
N ALA A 75 24.14 -19.58 -1.11
CA ALA A 75 22.75 -19.41 -1.51
C ALA A 75 22.17 -18.07 -0.99
N ARG A 76 22.57 -17.67 0.22
CA ARG A 76 22.16 -16.39 0.81
C ARG A 76 22.68 -15.20 0.01
N TRP A 77 23.95 -15.20 -0.38
CA TRP A 77 24.53 -14.14 -1.22
C TRP A 77 23.92 -14.13 -2.63
N ALA A 78 23.72 -15.28 -3.25
CA ALA A 78 23.06 -15.38 -4.55
C ALA A 78 21.64 -14.78 -4.50
N PHE A 79 20.89 -15.04 -3.43
CA PHE A 79 19.57 -14.45 -3.22
C PHE A 79 19.63 -12.92 -3.06
N TYR A 80 20.56 -12.39 -2.26
CA TYR A 80 20.71 -10.94 -2.09
C TYR A 80 21.09 -10.22 -3.37
N TYR A 81 22.08 -10.73 -4.11
CA TYR A 81 22.47 -10.13 -5.39
C TYR A 81 21.38 -10.29 -6.45
N GLY A 82 20.67 -11.43 -6.46
CA GLY A 82 19.51 -11.64 -7.34
C GLY A 82 18.37 -10.66 -7.04
N LEU A 83 18.06 -10.43 -5.76
CA LEU A 83 17.05 -9.47 -5.32
C LEU A 83 17.42 -8.04 -5.73
N VAL A 84 18.67 -7.61 -5.48
CA VAL A 84 19.17 -6.29 -5.88
C VAL A 84 19.11 -6.12 -7.40
N GLY A 85 19.55 -7.14 -8.16
CA GLY A 85 19.47 -7.14 -9.61
C GLY A 85 18.02 -7.04 -10.11
N ALA A 86 17.10 -7.79 -9.51
CA ALA A 86 15.68 -7.74 -9.86
C ALA A 86 15.05 -6.37 -9.57
N ILE A 87 15.39 -5.75 -8.43
CA ILE A 87 14.94 -4.39 -8.08
C ILE A 87 15.47 -3.39 -9.11
N LEU A 88 16.75 -3.45 -9.48
CA LEU A 88 17.35 -2.55 -10.47
C LEU A 88 16.72 -2.71 -11.86
N LEU A 89 16.43 -3.95 -12.28
CA LEU A 89 15.77 -4.23 -13.56
C LEU A 89 14.29 -3.81 -13.57
N ALA A 90 13.59 -3.93 -12.44
CA ALA A 90 12.19 -3.54 -12.30
C ALA A 90 12.01 -2.05 -11.97
N CYS A 91 13.06 -1.36 -11.53
CA CYS A 91 13.03 0.06 -11.23
C CYS A 91 12.83 0.85 -12.51
N GLN A 92 11.65 1.44 -12.68
CA GLN A 92 11.45 2.45 -13.69
C GLN A 92 12.10 3.74 -13.20
N LEU A 93 13.25 4.11 -13.77
CA LEU A 93 13.95 5.38 -13.55
C LEU A 93 13.20 6.57 -14.19
N ASN A 94 11.87 6.52 -14.19
CA ASN A 94 11.03 7.62 -14.60
C ASN A 94 11.06 8.67 -13.49
N TYR A 95 11.81 9.75 -13.72
CA TYR A 95 11.85 10.89 -12.82
C TYR A 95 10.44 11.49 -12.70
N THR A 96 9.77 11.19 -11.59
CA THR A 96 8.51 11.83 -11.22
C THR A 96 8.87 12.87 -10.17
N PRO A 97 8.87 14.18 -10.52
CA PRO A 97 9.19 15.21 -9.54
C PRO A 97 8.21 15.12 -8.37
N PHE A 98 8.75 15.12 -7.15
CA PHE A 98 7.95 15.21 -5.94
C PHE A 98 7.06 16.45 -6.01
N ILE A 99 5.82 16.35 -5.50
CA ILE A 99 4.77 17.38 -5.57
C ILE A 99 5.25 18.77 -5.09
N TYR A 100 6.29 18.83 -4.25
CA TYR A 100 6.88 20.09 -3.75
C TYR A 100 7.80 20.82 -4.76
N PHE A 101 8.27 20.16 -5.81
CA PHE A 101 9.12 20.75 -6.85
C PHE A 101 8.33 21.21 -8.08
N GLN A 102 7.00 21.37 -7.95
CA GLN A 102 6.10 21.81 -9.02
C GLN A 102 5.81 23.33 -8.98
N PHE A 103 6.60 24.09 -8.24
CA PHE A 103 6.52 25.55 -8.14
C PHE A 103 7.83 26.19 -8.63
#